data_AF-A0A316KGU6-F1
#
_entry.id   AF-A0A316KGU6-F1
#
_cell.length_a   1.000
_cell.length_b   1.000
_cell.length_c   1.000
_cell.angle_alpha   90.00
_cell.angle_beta   90.00
_cell.angle_gamma   90.00
#
_symmetry.space_group_name_H-M   'P 1'
#
loop_
_entity.id
_entity.type
_entity.pdbx_description
1 polymer ?
#
loop_
_entity_poly.entity_id
_entity_poly.type
_entity_poly.pdbx_seq_one_letter_code
_entity_poly.pdbx_strand_id
1 'polypeptide(L)'
;MKVLGVLGVIASVIATSVALHLHFVYAKAVDLLNKEIDTNISEKGMEFLQSQDYRRLYELVDFKTTYGMIVMLMGAAAVLISIYPVVKKFKVAWVGVALGLISFLIGAVHGAHLFD
;
A
#
# COMPACT_ATOMS: atom_id res chain seq x y z
N MET A 1 -19.58 -14.69 -17.32
CA MET A 1 -18.10 -14.81 -17.32
C MET A 1 -17.37 -13.55 -17.79
N LYS A 2 -17.78 -12.90 -18.89
CA LYS A 2 -17.24 -11.57 -19.27
C LYS A 2 -17.37 -10.52 -18.14
N VAL A 3 -18.50 -10.55 -17.43
CA VAL A 3 -18.77 -9.67 -16.28
C VAL A 3 -17.74 -9.84 -15.17
N LEU A 4 -17.34 -11.06 -14.82
CA LEU A 4 -16.27 -11.33 -13.84
C LEU A 4 -14.91 -10.77 -14.30
N GLY A 5 -14.59 -10.89 -15.58
CA GLY A 5 -13.39 -10.29 -16.16
C GLY A 5 -13.40 -8.76 -16.07
N VAL A 6 -14.54 -8.13 -16.38
CA VAL A 6 -14.70 -6.67 -16.27
C VAL A 6 -14.63 -6.22 -14.81
N LEU A 7 -15.29 -6.92 -13.89
CA LEU A 7 -15.24 -6.63 -12.45
C LEU A 7 -13.83 -6.77 -11.90
N GLY A 8 -13.09 -7.80 -12.32
CA GLY A 8 -11.67 -7.98 -11.96
C GLY A 8 -10.81 -6.80 -12.42
N VAL A 9 -11.00 -6.34 -13.66
CA VAL A 9 -10.30 -5.15 -14.17
C VAL A 9 -10.65 -3.90 -13.36
N ILE A 10 -11.94 -3.65 -13.08
CA ILE A 10 -12.38 -2.50 -12.27
C ILE A 10 -11.76 -2.55 -10.87
N ALA A 11 -11.82 -3.70 -10.20
CA ALA A 11 -11.21 -3.90 -8.88
C ALA A 11 -9.70 -3.64 -8.92
N SER A 12 -9.02 -4.09 -9.98
CA SER A 12 -7.59 -3.91 -10.15
C SER A 12 -7.21 -2.45 -10.40
N VAL A 13 -8.03 -1.70 -11.15
CA VAL A 13 -7.86 -0.26 -11.34
C VAL A 13 -8.00 0.47 -10.01
N ILE A 14 -9.02 0.14 -9.21
CA ILE A 14 -9.20 0.73 -7.87
C ILE A 14 -8.00 0.41 -6.98
N ALA A 15 -7.62 -0.87 -6.89
CA ALA A 15 -6.47 -1.30 -6.08
C ALA A 15 -5.19 -0.57 -6.49
N THR A 16 -4.92 -0.47 -7.79
CA THR A 16 -3.75 0.24 -8.33
C THR A 16 -3.79 1.74 -7.99
N SER A 17 -4.94 2.40 -8.12
CA SER A 17 -5.08 3.81 -7.76
C SER A 17 -4.76 4.06 -6.29
N VAL A 18 -5.27 3.19 -5.40
CA VAL A 18 -4.97 3.25 -3.96
C VAL A 18 -3.47 2.98 -3.70
N ALA A 19 -2.88 2.00 -4.40
CA ALA A 19 -1.46 1.70 -4.30
C ALA A 19 -0.57 2.86 -4.73
N LEU A 20 -0.90 3.52 -5.85
CA LEU A 20 -0.18 4.69 -6.32
C LEU A 20 -0.32 5.85 -5.33
N HIS A 21 -1.49 6.01 -4.71
CA HIS A 21 -1.68 7.01 -3.67
C HIS A 21 -0.81 6.75 -2.43
N LEU A 22 -0.74 5.49 -1.98
CA LEU A 22 0.18 5.06 -0.93
C LEU A 22 1.64 5.39 -1.29
N HIS A 23 2.09 5.02 -2.51
CA HIS A 23 3.48 5.20 -2.92
C HIS A 23 3.88 6.67 -3.12
N PHE A 24 3.03 7.49 -3.75
CA PHE A 24 3.41 8.86 -4.07
C PHE A 24 3.09 9.88 -2.99
N VAL A 25 2.09 9.62 -2.14
CA VAL A 25 1.63 10.57 -1.12
C VAL A 25 2.07 10.11 0.27
N TYR A 26 1.57 8.96 0.71
CA TYR A 26 1.81 8.50 2.09
C TYR A 26 3.27 8.13 2.35
N ALA A 27 3.93 7.44 1.43
CA ALA A 27 5.34 7.07 1.61
C ALA A 27 6.21 8.33 1.79
N LYS A 28 6.04 9.33 0.93
CA LYS A 28 6.75 10.61 1.04
C LYS A 28 6.42 11.38 2.31
N ALA A 29 5.15 11.39 2.72
CA ALA A 29 4.74 12.05 3.95
C ALA A 29 5.41 11.40 5.18
N VAL A 30 5.50 10.07 5.21
CA VAL A 30 6.19 9.35 6.27
C VAL A 30 7.70 9.58 6.24
N ASP A 31 8.34 9.67 5.07
CA ASP A 31 9.76 9.99 5.00
C ASP A 31 10.08 11.35 5.64
N LEU A 32 9.19 12.34 5.47
CA LEU A 32 9.29 13.64 6.13
C LEU A 32 9.08 13.53 7.65
N LEU A 33 8.12 12.73 8.08
CA LEU A 33 7.86 12.48 9.51
C LEU A 33 9.03 11.77 10.20
N ASN A 34 9.64 10.77 9.55
CA ASN A 34 10.81 10.06 10.07
C ASN A 34 11.98 11.03 10.27
N LYS A 35 12.20 11.94 9.32
CA LYS A 35 13.22 12.99 9.44
C LYS A 35 12.92 13.95 10.61
N GLU A 36 11.66 14.26 10.86
CA GLU A 36 11.25 15.08 12.00
C GLU A 36 11.45 14.34 13.34
N ILE A 37 11.13 13.04 13.39
CA ILE A 37 11.41 12.17 14.55
C ILE A 37 12.91 12.16 14.85
N ASP A 38 13.76 11.90 13.85
CA ASP A 38 15.22 11.85 14.01
C ASP A 38 15.79 13.17 14.52
N THR A 39 15.30 14.30 13.97
CA THR A 39 15.72 15.64 14.39
C THR A 39 15.34 15.89 15.85
N ASN A 40 14.10 15.57 16.25
CA ASN A 40 13.65 15.73 17.63
C ASN A 40 14.40 14.81 18.60
N ILE A 41 14.72 13.58 18.21
CA ILE A 41 15.56 12.67 19.02
C ILE A 41 16.95 13.28 19.20
N SER A 42 17.54 13.85 18.15
CA SER A 42 18.86 14.49 18.22
C SER A 42 18.87 15.73 19.13
N GLU A 43 17.80 16.52 19.16
CA GLU A 43 17.73 17.76 19.93
C GLU A 43 17.30 17.55 21.38
N LYS A 44 16.29 16.70 21.62
CA LYS A 44 15.63 16.51 22.92
C LYS A 44 16.00 15.20 23.60
N GLY A 45 16.72 14.31 22.91
CA GLY A 45 17.15 13.04 23.45
C GLY A 45 16.00 12.12 23.86
N MET A 46 16.24 11.31 24.89
CA MET A 46 15.33 10.27 25.38
C MET A 46 13.98 10.82 25.91
N GLU A 47 13.91 12.10 26.29
CA GLU A 47 12.67 12.72 26.76
C GLU A 47 11.61 12.79 25.64
N PHE A 48 12.05 12.98 24.39
CA PHE A 48 11.13 13.01 23.26
C PHE A 48 10.43 11.67 23.03
N LEU A 49 11.12 10.54 23.22
CA LEU A 49 10.53 9.20 23.05
C LEU A 49 9.38 8.92 24.03
N GLN A 50 9.34 9.62 25.16
CA GLN A 50 8.25 9.53 26.15
C GLN A 50 7.18 10.61 25.96
N SER A 51 7.39 11.54 25.03
CA SER A 51 6.49 12.66 24.78
C SER A 51 5.22 12.22 24.04
N GLN A 52 4.14 12.98 24.24
CA GLN A 52 2.91 12.83 23.46
C GLN A 52 3.14 13.07 21.97
N ASP A 53 4.10 13.91 21.61
CA ASP A 53 4.39 14.27 20.21
C ASP A 53 5.02 13.10 19.46
N TYR A 54 5.99 12.41 20.07
CA TYR A 54 6.56 11.18 19.49
C TYR A 54 5.47 10.14 19.24
N ARG A 55 4.55 9.95 20.20
CA ARG A 55 3.47 8.97 20.06
C ARG A 55 2.54 9.29 18.88
N ARG A 56 2.18 10.57 18.69
CA ARG A 56 1.38 11.01 17.54
C ARG A 56 2.11 10.82 16.20
N LEU A 57 3.39 11.18 16.14
CA LEU A 57 4.22 11.02 14.95
C LEU A 57 4.35 9.54 14.59
N TYR A 58 4.64 8.70 15.58
CA TYR A 58 4.77 7.26 15.40
C TYR A 58 3.45 6.60 14.95
N GLU A 59 2.31 7.02 15.50
CA GLU A 59 0.98 6.55 15.04
C GLU A 59 0.73 6.86 13.54
N LEU A 60 1.20 8.00 13.05
CA LEU A 60 1.10 8.37 11.63
C LEU A 60 2.04 7.54 10.74
N VAL A 61 3.22 7.18 11.24
CA VAL A 61 4.15 6.26 10.57
C VAL A 61 3.56 4.86 10.51
N ASP A 62 3.03 4.35 11.61
CA ASP A 62 2.39 3.02 11.70
C ASP A 62 1.13 2.91 10.83
N PHE A 63 0.40 4.02 10.66
CA PHE A 63 -0.73 4.10 9.75
C PHE A 63 -0.35 3.79 8.29
N LYS A 64 0.82 4.24 7.82
CA LYS A 64 1.31 3.90 6.47
C LYS A 64 1.47 2.39 6.31
N THR A 65 2.04 1.72 7.30
CA THR A 65 2.24 0.26 7.27
C THR A 65 0.89 -0.46 7.20
N THR A 66 -0.05 -0.07 8.07
CA THR A 66 -1.40 -0.64 8.06
C THR A 66 -2.09 -0.42 6.72
N TYR A 67 -1.97 0.78 6.16
CA TYR A 67 -2.52 1.11 4.85
C TYR A 67 -1.85 0.30 3.73
N GLY A 68 -0.54 0.07 3.81
CA GLY A 68 0.21 -0.81 2.92
C GLY A 68 -0.28 -2.25 2.94
N MET A 69 -0.58 -2.80 4.11
CA MET A 69 -1.17 -4.14 4.23
C MET A 69 -2.55 -4.23 3.56
N ILE A 70 -3.39 -3.21 3.72
CA ILE A 70 -4.71 -3.17 3.07
C ILE A 70 -4.54 -3.16 1.55
N VAL A 71 -3.63 -2.33 1.01
CA VAL A 71 -3.32 -2.27 -0.41
C VAL A 71 -2.80 -3.61 -0.94
N MET A 72 -1.95 -4.29 -0.16
CA MET A 72 -1.43 -5.61 -0.51
C MET A 72 -2.58 -6.63 -0.65
N LEU A 73 -3.47 -6.70 0.35
CA LEU A 73 -4.61 -7.63 0.33
C LEU A 73 -5.59 -7.31 -0.80
N MET A 74 -5.84 -6.03 -1.08
CA MET A 74 -6.65 -5.61 -2.22
C MET A 74 -6.03 -6.02 -3.56
N GLY A 75 -4.71 -5.84 -3.72
CA GLY A 75 -3.98 -6.29 -4.89
C GLY A 75 -4.08 -7.81 -5.09
N ALA A 76 -3.88 -8.58 -4.01
CA ALA A 76 -4.03 -10.04 -4.05
C ALA A 76 -5.45 -10.46 -4.46
N ALA A 77 -6.48 -9.86 -3.87
CA ALA A 77 -7.87 -10.13 -4.23
C ALA A 77 -8.16 -9.79 -5.70
N ALA A 78 -7.66 -8.66 -6.19
CA ALA A 78 -7.81 -8.24 -7.58
C ALA A 78 -7.17 -9.22 -8.57
N VAL A 79 -5.98 -9.76 -8.25
CA VAL A 79 -5.32 -10.82 -9.01
C VAL A 79 -6.17 -12.08 -9.04
N LEU A 80 -6.66 -12.55 -7.88
CA LEU A 80 -7.46 -13.78 -7.78
C LEU A 80 -8.77 -13.69 -8.59
N ILE A 81 -9.47 -12.55 -8.52
CA ILE A 81 -10.71 -12.31 -9.28
C ILE A 81 -10.41 -12.27 -10.79
N SER A 82 -9.26 -11.72 -11.19
CA SER A 82 -8.88 -11.57 -12.59
C SER A 82 -8.29 -12.84 -13.21
N ILE A 83 -7.66 -13.73 -12.42
CA ILE A 83 -7.08 -15.00 -12.89
C ILE A 83 -8.16 -15.97 -13.39
N TYR A 84 -9.30 -16.08 -12.68
CA TYR A 84 -10.36 -17.02 -13.03
C TYR A 84 -10.88 -16.86 -14.48
N PRO A 85 -11.23 -15.65 -14.97
CA PRO A 85 -11.64 -15.44 -16.36
C PRO A 85 -10.50 -15.56 -17.37
N VAL A 86 -9.24 -15.34 -16.98
CA VAL A 86 -8.05 -15.54 -17.84
C VAL A 86 -7.91 -17.00 -18.26
N VAL A 87 -8.05 -17.95 -17.32
CA VAL A 87 -7.96 -19.40 -17.59
C VAL A 87 -8.99 -19.85 -18.64
N LYS A 88 -10.12 -19.14 -18.73
CA LYS A 88 -11.18 -19.38 -19.74
C LYS A 88 -11.05 -18.53 -21.01
N LYS A 89 -9.82 -18.14 -21.38
CA LYS A 89 -9.45 -17.44 -22.63
C LYS A 89 -9.96 -15.99 -22.78
N PHE A 90 -10.35 -15.32 -21.70
CA PHE A 90 -10.72 -13.90 -21.77
C PHE A 90 -9.48 -12.99 -21.63
N LYS A 91 -8.88 -12.63 -22.78
CA LYS A 91 -7.59 -11.91 -22.83
C LYS A 91 -7.58 -10.58 -22.06
N VAL A 92 -8.70 -9.87 -22.00
CA VAL A 92 -8.79 -8.56 -21.33
C VAL A 92 -8.55 -8.66 -19.81
N ALA A 93 -8.85 -9.81 -19.20
CA ALA A 93 -8.64 -10.00 -17.76
C ALA A 93 -7.16 -10.05 -17.36
N TRP A 94 -6.22 -10.25 -18.31
CA TRP A 94 -4.78 -10.12 -18.05
C TRP A 94 -4.38 -8.72 -17.58
N VAL A 95 -5.08 -7.68 -18.04
CA VAL A 95 -4.86 -6.31 -17.57
C VAL A 95 -5.16 -6.21 -16.08
N GLY A 96 -6.24 -6.85 -15.62
CA GLY A 96 -6.59 -6.93 -14.20
C GLY A 96 -5.52 -7.67 -13.40
N VAL A 97 -5.03 -8.81 -13.91
CA VAL A 97 -3.94 -9.55 -13.26
C VAL A 97 -2.69 -8.69 -13.11
N ALA A 98 -2.25 -8.01 -14.18
CA ALA A 98 -1.05 -7.17 -14.13
C ALA A 98 -1.20 -6.01 -13.14
N LEU A 99 -2.33 -5.29 -13.18
CA LEU A 99 -2.64 -4.17 -12.29
C LEU A 99 -2.75 -4.63 -10.82
N GLY A 100 -3.45 -5.73 -10.56
CA GLY A 100 -3.54 -6.33 -9.22
C GLY A 100 -2.16 -6.72 -8.68
N LEU A 101 -1.29 -7.26 -9.53
CA LEU A 101 0.08 -7.65 -9.14
C LEU A 101 0.92 -6.42 -8.78
N ILE A 102 0.83 -5.34 -9.57
CA ILE A 102 1.51 -4.07 -9.27
C ILE A 102 1.04 -3.52 -7.92
N SER A 103 -0.28 -3.49 -7.70
CA SER A 103 -0.86 -3.06 -6.42
C SER A 103 -0.39 -3.92 -5.25
N PHE A 104 -0.34 -5.24 -5.44
CA PHE A 104 0.15 -6.18 -4.44
C PHE A 104 1.61 -5.89 -4.06
N LEU A 105 2.49 -5.72 -5.06
CA LEU A 105 3.91 -5.45 -4.84
C LEU A 105 4.12 -4.11 -4.12
N ILE A 106 3.42 -3.06 -4.54
CA ILE A 106 3.49 -1.76 -3.87
C ILE A 106 3.01 -1.90 -2.41
N GLY A 107 1.89 -2.57 -2.18
CA GLY A 107 1.39 -2.83 -0.83
C GLY A 107 2.39 -3.61 0.02
N ALA A 108 3.02 -4.66 -0.53
CA ALA A 108 4.01 -5.47 0.17
C ALA A 108 5.26 -4.65 0.56
N VAL A 109 5.76 -3.79 -0.34
CA VAL A 109 6.91 -2.92 -0.08
C VAL A 109 6.66 -2.01 1.13
N HIS A 110 5.47 -1.42 1.24
CA HIS A 110 5.18 -0.44 2.30
C HIS A 110 4.48 -1.03 3.53
N GLY A 111 3.87 -2.22 3.41
CA GLY A 111 3.09 -2.86 4.46
C GLY A 111 3.80 -3.98 5.22
N ALA A 112 4.88 -4.53 4.68
CA ALA A 112 5.61 -5.64 5.31
C ALA A 112 6.87 -5.20 6.09
N HIS A 113 7.06 -3.90 6.35
CA HIS A 113 8.29 -3.34 6.95
C HIS A 113 9.58 -3.79 6.24
N LEU A 114 9.50 -4.22 4.97
CA LEU A 114 10.64 -4.79 4.24
C LEU A 114 11.71 -3.75 3.90
N PHE A 115 11.39 -2.46 4.02
CA PHE A 115 12.24 -1.32 3.65
C PHE A 115 12.10 -0.13 4.61
N ASP A 116 11.99 -0.41 5.91
CA ASP A 116 12.17 0.63 6.94
C ASP A 116 13.66 0.89 7.23
#